data_AF-A0AAE4TRB2-F1
#
_entry.id   AF-A0AAE4TRB2-F1
#
_cell.length_a   1.000
_cell.length_b   1.000
_cell.length_c   1.000
_cell.angle_alpha   90.00
_cell.angle_beta   90.00
_cell.angle_gamma   90.00
#
_symmetry.space_group_name_H-M   'P 1'
#
loop_
_entity.id
_entity.type
_entity.pdbx_description
1 polymer ?
#
loop_
_entity_poly.entity_id
_entity_poly.type
_entity_poly.pdbx_seq_one_letter_code
_entity_poly.pdbx_strand_id
1 'polypeptide(L)' 'MRGSFSIKRERQPKPPKYAITVDGEQVTWTGQGRMPKPIKAAIDNGASLESFLIK' A
#
# COMPACT_ATOMS: atom_id res chain seq x y z
N MET A 1 -1.46 -35.20 25.13
CA MET A 1 -0.62 -34.01 25.41
C MET A 1 -0.54 -33.13 24.18
N ARG A 2 -0.86 -31.83 24.35
CA ARG A 2 -0.50 -30.62 23.58
C ARG A 2 -0.89 -30.54 22.09
N GLY A 3 -2.08 -29.98 21.84
CA GLY A 3 -2.37 -29.23 20.63
C GLY A 3 -1.60 -27.90 20.66
N SER A 4 -0.74 -27.68 19.66
CA SER A 4 -0.04 -26.43 19.45
C SER A 4 -1.02 -25.38 18.89
N PHE A 5 -1.60 -24.58 19.78
CA PHE A 5 -2.29 -23.35 19.38
C PHE A 5 -1.25 -22.38 18.82
N SER A 6 -1.11 -22.37 17.49
CA SER A 6 -0.36 -21.33 16.80
C SER A 6 -1.15 -20.04 16.96
N ILE A 7 -0.77 -19.20 17.93
CA ILE A 7 -1.30 -17.86 18.09
C ILE A 7 -1.03 -17.17 16.74
N LYS A 8 -2.08 -16.99 15.93
CA LYS A 8 -2.05 -16.09 14.79
C LYS A 8 -1.71 -14.73 15.38
N ARG A 9 -0.44 -14.35 15.36
CA ARG A 9 -0.05 -12.95 15.48
C ARG A 9 -0.77 -12.28 14.34
N GLU A 10 -1.84 -11.55 14.64
CA GLU A 10 -2.41 -10.56 13.74
C GLU A 10 -1.23 -9.68 13.36
N ARG A 11 -0.69 -9.94 12.16
CA ARG A 11 0.34 -9.08 11.60
C ARG A 11 -0.41 -7.78 11.42
N GLN A 12 -0.07 -6.77 12.24
CA GLN A 12 -0.58 -5.44 12.03
C GLN A 12 -0.42 -5.15 10.53
N PRO A 13 -1.51 -4.81 9.83
CA PRO A 13 -1.43 -4.58 8.40
C PRO A 13 -0.35 -3.54 8.19
N LYS A 14 0.73 -3.92 7.50
CA LYS A 14 1.84 -3.00 7.26
C LYS A 14 1.23 -1.74 6.63
N PRO A 15 1.57 -0.55 7.14
CA PRO A 15 0.99 0.67 6.61
C PRO A 15 1.28 0.74 5.11
N PRO A 16 0.31 1.19 4.30
CA PRO A 16 0.57 1.47 2.90
C PRO A 16 1.75 2.45 2.80
N LYS A 17 2.66 2.18 1.87
CA LYS A 17 3.87 3.00 1.68
C LYS A 17 3.57 4.25 0.87
N TYR A 18 2.60 4.15 -0.03
CA TYR A 18 2.18 5.22 -0.93
C TYR A 18 0.67 5.43 -0.83
N ALA A 19 0.20 6.68 -0.84
CA ALA A 19 -1.19 7.07 -1.00
C ALA A 19 -1.31 8.22 -1.99
N ILE A 20 -2.32 8.14 -2.86
CA ILE A 20 -2.66 9.19 -3.81
C ILE A 20 -4.17 9.40 -3.80
N THR A 21 -4.60 10.61 -4.07
CA THR A 21 -6.02 10.92 -4.28
C THR A 21 -6.23 11.22 -5.75
N VAL A 22 -7.06 10.42 -6.40
CA VAL A 22 -7.40 10.59 -7.82
C VAL A 22 -8.90 10.66 -7.93
N ASP A 23 -9.40 11.73 -8.53
CA ASP A 23 -10.84 11.99 -8.69
C ASP A 23 -11.65 11.93 -7.37
N GLY A 24 -11.01 12.28 -6.25
CA GLY A 24 -11.61 12.22 -4.91
C GLY A 24 -11.52 10.85 -4.23
N GLU A 25 -10.96 9.83 -4.89
CA GLU A 25 -10.74 8.50 -4.32
C GLU A 25 -9.30 8.33 -3.82
N GLN A 26 -9.14 7.95 -2.55
CA GLN A 26 -7.84 7.69 -1.96
C GLN A 26 -7.38 6.26 -2.28
N VAL A 27 -6.38 6.15 -3.14
CA VAL A 27 -5.77 4.89 -3.53
C VAL A 27 -4.44 4.71 -2.80
N THR A 28 -4.29 3.58 -2.12
CA THR A 28 -3.07 3.26 -1.38
C THR A 28 -2.34 2.07 -1.98
N TRP A 29 -1.01 2.07 -1.87
CA TRP A 29 -0.17 0.99 -2.37
C TRP A 29 0.98 0.73 -1.41
N THR A 30 1.15 -0.54 -1.03
CA THR A 30 2.20 -0.99 -0.11
C THR A 30 3.58 -1.01 -0.77
N GLY A 31 3.69 -0.73 -2.07
CA GLY A 31 4.92 -0.91 -2.85
C GLY A 31 5.21 -2.37 -3.19
N GLN A 32 4.29 -3.30 -2.87
CA GLN A 32 4.42 -4.72 -3.16
C GLN A 32 3.34 -5.17 -4.13
N GLY A 33 3.71 -5.94 -5.16
CA GLY A 33 2.78 -6.48 -6.15
C GLY A 33 2.40 -5.47 -7.24
N ARG A 34 1.22 -5.65 -7.85
CA ARG A 34 0.76 -4.78 -8.95
C ARG A 34 0.49 -3.37 -8.45
N MET A 35 1.17 -2.40 -9.04
CA MET A 35 0.92 -0.98 -8.83
C MET A 35 -0.49 -0.62 -9.32
N PRO A 36 -1.29 0.11 -8.52
CA PRO A 36 -2.62 0.50 -8.94
C PRO A 36 -2.55 1.51 -10.08
N LYS A 37 -3.55 1.46 -10.98
CA LYS A 37 -3.65 2.35 -12.15
C LYS A 37 -3.42 3.83 -11.84
N PRO A 38 -3.96 4.38 -10.73
CA PRO A 38 -3.85 5.82 -10.51
C PRO A 38 -2.40 6.21 -10.13
N ILE A 39 -1.65 5.34 -9.44
CA ILE A 39 -0.23 5.59 -9.13
C ILE A 39 0.60 5.48 -10.40
N LYS A 40 0.30 4.47 -11.23
CA LYS A 40 0.96 4.32 -12.52
C LYS A 40 0.72 5.54 -13.42
N ALA A 41 -0.52 6.03 -13.49
CA ALA A 41 -0.88 7.22 -14.26
C ALA A 41 -0.17 8.47 -13.72
N ALA A 42 -0.09 8.63 -12.40
CA ALA A 42 0.64 9.75 -11.81
C ALA A 42 2.13 9.73 -12.18
N ILE A 43 2.78 8.55 -12.13
CA ILE A 43 4.18 8.38 -12.55
C ILE A 43 4.35 8.65 -14.05
N ASP A 44 3.42 8.17 -14.87
CA ASP A 44 3.42 8.38 -16.33
C ASP A 44 3.29 9.87 -16.69
N ASN A 45 2.55 10.64 -15.89
CA ASN A 45 2.47 12.10 -15.96
C ASN A 45 3.72 12.84 -15.43
N GLY A 46 4.74 12.10 -14.97
CA GLY A 46 5.99 12.66 -14.46
C GLY A 46 6.03 12.90 -12.94
N ALA A 47 5.05 12.40 -12.18
CA ALA A 47 5.11 12.47 -10.72
C ALA A 47 6.03 11.40 -10.12
N SER A 48 6.72 11.74 -9.04
CA SER A 48 7.57 10.78 -8.33
C SER A 48 6.75 9.96 -7.32
N LEU A 49 7.03 8.66 -7.22
CA LEU A 49 6.46 7.79 -6.17
C LEU A 49 6.67 8.36 -4.77
N GLU A 50 7.79 9.03 -4.55
CA GLU A 50 8.15 9.64 -3.26
C GLU A 50 7.19 10.77 -2.86
N SER A 51 6.59 11.47 -3.82
CA SER A 51 5.57 12.50 -3.56
C SER A 51 4.30 11.93 -2.94
N PHE A 52 4.11 10.62 -3.07
CA PHE A 52 2.97 9.88 -2.55
C PHE A 52 3.31 9.08 -1.29
N LEU A 53 4.54 9.18 -0.79
CA LEU A 53 5.00 8.42 0.36
C LEU A 53 4.22 8.85 1.60
N ILE A 54 3.58 7.88 2.27
CA ILE A 54 2.96 8.11 3.58
C ILE A 54 4.06 7.99 4.62
N LYS A 55 4.29 9.05 5.41
CA LYS A 55 5.29 9.06 6.49
C LYS A 55 4.69 8.63 7.82
#